data_AF-K6YA98-F1
#
_entry.id   AF-K6YA98-F1
#
_cell.length_a   1.000
_cell.length_b   1.000
_cell.length_c   1.000
_cell.angle_alpha   90.00
_cell.angle_beta   90.00
_cell.angle_gamma   90.00
#
_symmetry.space_group_name_H-M   'P 1'
#
loop_
_entity.id
_entity.type
_entity.pdbx_description
1 polymer ?
#
loop_
_entity_poly.entity_id
_entity_poly.type
_entity_poly.pdbx_seq_one_letter_code
_entity_poly.pdbx_strand_id
1 'polypeptide(L)'
;MKKLILDHSFTPSPLKSINRDLSELTTENDPDESIFLKLVNERDDFIQKFLEDLPEQEKNNFVTAELKVNGALVAYAEELFNASLKQLSGLVRGRKAVNKYR
;
A
#
# COMPACT_ATOMS: atom_id res chain seq x y z
N MET A 1 9.22 -8.71 4.36
CA MET A 1 8.82 -7.93 3.17
C MET A 1 9.81 -6.80 2.96
N LYS A 2 9.97 -6.28 1.73
CA LYS A 2 10.87 -5.13 1.48
C LYS A 2 10.19 -3.86 2.02
N LYS A 3 10.96 -3.00 2.68
CA LYS A 3 10.48 -1.69 3.11
C LYS A 3 10.03 -0.88 1.88
N LEU A 4 8.78 -0.42 1.88
CA LEU A 4 8.29 0.49 0.85
C LEU A 4 8.99 1.84 0.99
N ILE A 5 9.40 2.40 -0.14
CA ILE A 5 9.95 3.76 -0.21
C ILE A 5 8.86 4.62 -0.83
N LEU A 6 8.12 5.32 0.03
CA LEU A 6 6.97 6.13 -0.37
C LEU A 6 7.28 7.64 -0.48
N ASP A 7 8.49 8.04 -0.07
CA ASP A 7 8.94 9.43 -0.16
C ASP A 7 9.72 9.68 -1.46
N HIS A 8 9.53 10.87 -2.02
CA HIS A 8 10.28 11.40 -3.16
C HIS A 8 10.65 12.87 -2.92
N SER A 9 11.39 13.47 -3.85
CA SER A 9 11.95 14.83 -3.71
C SER A 9 10.91 15.94 -3.57
N PHE A 10 9.64 15.68 -3.86
CA PHE A 10 8.54 16.65 -3.79
C PHE A 10 7.52 16.31 -2.69
N THR A 11 7.79 15.32 -1.84
CA THR A 11 6.86 14.90 -0.78
C THR A 11 6.80 15.97 0.31
N PRO A 12 5.63 16.58 0.57
CA PRO A 12 5.48 17.58 1.62
C PRO A 12 5.54 16.93 3.01
N SER A 13 5.95 17.70 4.03
CA SER A 13 6.15 17.19 5.39
C SER A 13 4.95 16.45 5.99
N PRO A 14 3.68 16.88 5.79
CA PRO A 14 2.52 16.14 6.30
C PRO A 14 2.37 14.76 5.65
N LEU A 15 2.62 14.65 4.34
CA LEU A 15 2.56 13.38 3.61
C LEU A 15 3.65 12.40 4.07
N LYS A 16 4.82 12.90 4.48
CA LYS A 16 5.90 12.05 5.04
C LYS A 16 5.47 11.30 6.29
N SER A 17 4.60 11.89 7.12
CA SER A 17 4.10 11.18 8.31
C SER A 17 3.25 9.98 7.90
N ILE A 18 2.30 10.17 6.99
CA ILE A 18 1.44 9.09 6.48
C ILE A 18 2.27 8.01 5.78
N ASN A 19 3.25 8.43 4.97
CA ASN A 19 4.19 7.53 4.30
C ASN A 19 5.03 6.71 5.28
N ARG A 20 5.48 7.31 6.39
CA ARG A 20 6.23 6.59 7.43
C ARG A 20 5.34 5.55 8.09
N ASP A 21 4.12 5.90 8.47
CA ASP A 21 3.21 5.01 9.17
C ASP A 21 2.84 3.81 8.26
N LEU A 22 2.62 4.05 6.96
CA LEU A 22 2.49 2.98 5.95
C LEU A 22 3.76 2.12 5.84
N SER A 23 4.93 2.75 5.80
CA SER A 23 6.20 2.03 5.69
C SER A 23 6.45 1.15 6.91
N GLU A 24 6.09 1.61 8.11
CA GLU A 24 6.20 0.84 9.35
C GLU A 24 5.23 -0.34 9.36
N LEU A 25 3.95 -0.09 9.04
CA LEU A 25 2.94 -1.15 8.95
C LEU A 25 3.37 -2.26 7.97
N THR A 26 3.91 -1.90 6.80
CA THR A 26 4.36 -2.89 5.79
C THR A 26 5.63 -3.66 6.16
N THR A 27 6.31 -3.29 7.26
CA THR A 27 7.41 -4.10 7.82
C THR A 27 6.95 -5.16 8.81
N GLU A 28 5.70 -5.11 9.27
CA GLU A 28 5.12 -6.11 10.14
C GLU A 28 4.93 -7.46 9.41
N ASN A 29 4.96 -8.56 10.15
CA ASN A 29 4.82 -9.91 9.56
C ASN A 29 3.38 -10.22 9.11
N ASP A 30 2.40 -9.59 9.72
CA ASP A 30 0.97 -9.73 9.43
C ASP A 30 0.30 -8.36 9.57
N PRO A 31 0.50 -7.47 8.59
CA PRO A 31 0.01 -6.10 8.66
C PRO A 31 -1.53 -6.09 8.66
N ASP A 32 -2.11 -5.29 9.55
CA ASP A 32 -3.57 -5.12 9.60
C ASP A 32 -4.08 -4.45 8.31
N GLU A 33 -4.79 -5.22 7.48
CA GLU A 33 -5.36 -4.78 6.21
C GLU A 33 -6.31 -3.57 6.39
N SER A 34 -7.00 -3.47 7.52
CA SER A 34 -7.93 -2.37 7.80
C SER A 34 -7.20 -1.07 8.07
N ILE A 35 -6.09 -1.15 8.83
CA ILE A 35 -5.21 0.01 9.09
C ILE A 35 -4.51 0.42 7.80
N PHE A 36 -4.05 -0.56 7.01
CA PHE A 36 -3.45 -0.30 5.70
C PHE A 36 -4.40 0.47 4.79
N LEU A 37 -5.63 -0.02 4.63
CA LEU A 37 -6.65 0.64 3.80
C LEU A 37 -6.95 2.05 4.30
N LYS A 38 -7.08 2.24 5.62
CA LYS A 38 -7.32 3.55 6.22
C LYS A 38 -6.20 4.54 5.87
N LEU A 39 -4.95 4.14 6.05
CA LEU A 39 -3.78 4.99 5.75
C LEU A 39 -3.64 5.28 4.26
N VAL A 40 -3.95 4.31 3.39
CA VAL A 40 -3.96 4.52 1.93
C VAL A 40 -5.01 5.55 1.54
N ASN A 41 -6.22 5.48 2.11
CA ASN A 41 -7.27 6.47 1.84
C ASN A 41 -6.91 7.86 2.37
N GLU A 42 -6.36 7.94 3.59
CA GLU A 42 -5.89 9.21 4.18
C GLU A 42 -4.80 9.86 3.33
N ARG A 43 -3.90 9.03 2.78
CA ARG A 43 -2.86 9.45 1.85
C ARG A 43 -3.45 10.00 0.55
N ASP A 44 -4.41 9.31 -0.04
CA ASP A 44 -5.07 9.73 -1.29
C ASP A 44 -5.84 11.05 -1.09
N ASP A 45 -6.61 11.16 -0.02
CA ASP A 45 -7.34 12.39 0.34
C ASP A 45 -6.39 13.59 0.50
N PHE A 46 -5.23 13.38 1.13
CA PHE A 46 -4.22 14.42 1.28
C PHE A 46 -3.64 14.82 -0.08
N ILE A 47 -3.26 13.85 -0.92
CA ILE A 47 -2.66 14.10 -2.23
C ILE A 47 -3.64 14.86 -3.13
N GLN A 48 -4.92 14.47 -3.15
CA GLN A 48 -5.94 15.16 -3.96
C GLN A 48 -6.04 16.64 -3.57
N LYS A 49 -6.14 16.94 -2.27
CA LYS A 49 -6.16 18.32 -1.77
C LYS A 49 -4.86 19.08 -2.10
N PHE A 50 -3.72 18.44 -1.89
CA PHE A 50 -2.42 19.03 -2.19
C PHE A 50 -2.27 19.37 -3.68
N LEU A 51 -2.83 18.54 -4.56
CA LEU A 51 -2.84 18.78 -6.01
C LEU A 51 -3.76 19.93 -6.43
N GLU A 52 -4.82 20.22 -5.68
CA GLU A 52 -5.71 21.37 -5.92
C GLU A 52 -5.01 22.69 -5.61
N ASP A 53 -4.19 22.71 -4.56
CA ASP A 53 -3.47 23.90 -4.10
C ASP A 53 -2.16 24.17 -4.86
N LEU A 54 -1.68 23.21 -5.67
CA LEU A 54 -0.37 23.31 -6.33
C LEU A 54 -0.41 24.11 -7.65
N PRO A 55 0.59 24.99 -7.91
CA PRO A 55 0.79 25.59 -9.22
C PRO A 55 1.05 24.53 -10.30
N GLU A 56 0.52 24.75 -11.50
CA GLU A 56 0.56 23.77 -12.61
C GLU A 56 1.98 23.27 -12.95
N GLN A 57 2.97 24.15 -12.85
CA GLN A 57 4.38 23.82 -13.13
C GLN A 57 4.98 22.87 -12.09
N GLU A 58 4.63 23.02 -10.81
CA GLU A 58 5.07 22.12 -9.74
C GLU A 58 4.26 20.82 -9.71
N LYS A 59 2.99 20.91 -10.14
CA LYS A 59 2.03 19.80 -10.15
C LYS A 59 2.54 18.65 -11.02
N ASN A 60 3.05 18.95 -12.21
CA ASN A 60 3.58 17.93 -13.13
C ASN A 60 4.78 17.16 -12.54
N ASN A 61 5.67 17.86 -11.84
CA ASN A 61 6.84 17.25 -11.19
C ASN A 61 6.42 16.33 -10.04
N PHE A 62 5.48 16.82 -9.20
CA PHE A 62 4.91 16.03 -8.11
C PHE A 62 4.21 14.77 -8.66
N VAL A 63 3.26 14.92 -9.58
CA VAL A 63 2.47 13.81 -10.15
C VAL A 63 3.37 12.74 -10.79
N THR A 64 4.40 13.15 -11.52
CA THR A 64 5.31 12.20 -12.18
C THR A 64 6.12 11.37 -11.16
N ALA A 65 6.53 11.99 -10.05
CA ALA A 65 7.23 11.28 -8.98
C ALA A 65 6.25 10.40 -8.17
N GLU A 66 5.07 10.94 -7.88
CA GLU A 66 4.01 10.30 -7.11
C GLU A 66 3.46 9.05 -7.81
N LEU A 67 3.31 9.07 -9.14
CA LEU A 67 2.92 7.91 -9.93
C LEU A 67 3.84 6.69 -9.72
N LYS A 68 5.15 6.92 -9.56
CA LYS A 68 6.12 5.83 -9.32
C LYS A 68 5.94 5.23 -7.93
N VAL A 69 5.70 6.08 -6.94
CA VAL A 69 5.43 5.66 -5.56
C VAL A 69 4.12 4.89 -5.48
N ASN A 70 3.06 5.42 -6.10
CA ASN A 70 1.76 4.75 -6.17
C ASN A 70 1.87 3.38 -6.84
N GLY A 71 2.67 3.25 -7.89
CA GLY A 71 2.94 1.96 -8.52
C GLY A 71 3.55 0.94 -7.55
N ALA A 72 4.49 1.36 -6.69
CA ALA A 72 5.06 0.48 -5.67
C ALA A 72 4.04 0.08 -4.60
N LEU A 73 3.16 1.00 -4.20
CA LEU A 73 2.10 0.75 -3.22
C LEU A 73 1.03 -0.21 -3.77
N VAL A 74 0.65 -0.05 -5.04
CA VAL A 74 -0.28 -0.96 -5.74
C VAL A 74 0.34 -2.36 -5.83
N ALA A 75 1.59 -2.48 -6.27
CA ALA A 75 2.27 -3.77 -6.36
C ALA A 75 2.31 -4.49 -4.99
N TYR A 76 2.53 -3.75 -3.91
CA TYR A 76 2.47 -4.31 -2.56
C TYR A 76 1.07 -4.81 -2.18
N ALA A 77 0.03 -4.02 -2.48
CA ALA A 77 -1.35 -4.45 -2.22
C ALA A 77 -1.72 -5.72 -3.01
N GLU A 78 -1.24 -5.83 -4.25
CA GLU A 78 -1.41 -7.04 -5.07
C GLU A 78 -0.66 -8.25 -4.47
N GLU A 79 0.55 -8.06 -3.96
CA GLU A 79 1.30 -9.12 -3.27
C GLU A 79 0.56 -9.62 -2.01
N LEU A 80 0.04 -8.69 -1.21
CA LEU A 80 -0.76 -8.98 -0.01
C LEU A 80 -2.00 -9.81 -0.38
N PHE A 81 -2.76 -9.35 -1.38
CA PHE A 81 -3.95 -10.04 -1.86
C PHE A 81 -3.65 -11.46 -2.37
N ASN A 82 -2.58 -11.62 -3.15
CA ASN A 82 -2.15 -12.92 -3.66
C ASN A 82 -1.70 -13.87 -2.53
N ALA A 83 -1.07 -13.34 -1.47
CA ALA A 83 -0.70 -14.13 -0.29
C ALA A 83 -1.95 -14.67 0.43
N SER A 84 -2.96 -13.82 0.65
CA SER A 84 -4.24 -14.19 1.27
C SER A 84 -5.00 -15.24 0.42
N LEU A 85 -5.02 -15.08 -0.91
CA LEU A 85 -5.61 -16.08 -1.82
C LEU A 85 -4.89 -17.45 -1.74
N LYS A 86 -3.56 -17.44 -1.66
CA LYS A 86 -2.77 -18.67 -1.56
C LYS A 86 -3.05 -19.41 -0.25
N GLN A 87 -3.18 -18.70 0.86
CA GLN A 87 -3.56 -19.28 2.15
C GLN A 87 -4.95 -19.93 2.10
N LEU A 88 -5.95 -19.22 1.54
CA LEU A 88 -7.30 -19.75 1.38
C LEU A 88 -7.33 -21.01 0.52
N SER A 89 -6.63 -20.99 -0.62
CA SER A 89 -6.53 -22.15 -1.52
C SER A 89 -5.90 -23.37 -0.82
N GLY A 90 -4.84 -23.14 -0.03
CA GLY A 90 -4.21 -24.16 0.80
C GLY A 90 -5.17 -24.79 1.81
N LEU A 91 -5.98 -23.96 2.48
CA LEU A 91 -6.96 -24.41 3.46
C LEU A 91 -8.07 -25.28 2.84
N VAL A 92 -8.59 -24.89 1.67
CA VAL A 92 -9.58 -25.68 0.92
C VAL A 92 -9.01 -27.05 0.52
N ARG A 93 -7.75 -27.10 0.07
CA ARG A 93 -7.07 -28.37 -0.26
C ARG A 93 -6.84 -29.24 0.97
N GLY A 94 -6.40 -28.64 2.08
CA GLY A 94 -6.26 -29.32 3.36
C GLY A 94 -7.56 -29.96 3.83
N ARG A 95 -8.67 -29.23 3.75
CA ARG A 95 -10.01 -29.75 4.08
C ARG A 95 -10.41 -30.93 3.20
N LYS A 96 -10.16 -30.86 1.89
CA LYS A 96 -10.41 -31.98 0.95
C LYS A 96 -9.57 -33.22 1.28
N ALA A 97 -8.29 -33.03 1.64
CA ALA A 97 -7.41 -34.15 2.00
C ALA A 97 -7.90 -34.84 3.28
N VAL A 98 -8.22 -34.08 4.33
CA VAL A 98 -8.77 -34.64 5.58
C VAL A 98 -10.05 -35.43 5.32
N ASN A 99 -10.95 -34.93 4.48
CA ASN A 99 -12.20 -35.63 4.14
C ASN A 99 -11.99 -36.88 3.26
N LYS A 100 -10.85 -37.02 2.57
CA LYS A 100 -10.55 -38.18 1.71
C LYS A 100 -9.93 -39.35 2.48
N TYR A 101 -9.27 -39.07 3.60
CA TYR A 101 -8.62 -40.08 4.46
C TYR A 101 -9.43 -40.39 5.72
N ARG A 102 -10.69 -39.93 5.77
CA ARG A 102 -11.69 -40.25 6.79
C ARG A 102 -12.67 -41.27 6.23
#